data_AF-A0ABD5H6C9-F1
#
_entry.id   AF-A0ABD5H6C9-F1
#
_cell.length_a   1.000
_cell.length_b   1.000
_cell.length_c   1.000
_cell.angle_alpha   90.00
_cell.angle_beta   90.00
_cell.angle_gamma   90.00
#
_symmetry.space_group_name_H-M   'P 1'
#
loop_
_entity.id
_entity.type
_entity.pdbx_description
1 polymer ?
#
loop_
_entity_poly.entity_id
_entity_poly.type
_entity_poly.pdbx_seq_one_letter_code
_entity_poly.pdbx_strand_id
1 'polypeptide(L)'
;NTYTAHVIAVNQMGAESPEGYLEFSIEAPPAPSHVDIEQGFFAVTLIPRLAAITNVSTQFDFWTSGETKLPNTSTATVEGNASREGMGTTWTSNQLQVGHTYYWYIRTVNAFGASGFIEVPALCSMDTGGLIDIIDDQIQNSDAFQNIKNGVDTNLEGIMENALANHGTVEHQYQQYGEVRADILVVKTTVATAEQGLADLSTYVQAQIGPDGSLTSAVNQKMTAVVNSDGTAKASYTLNMGIVRNGVKYNTGFGMSIEPDGSSYKSTVVFAADQFGIYSGSDPGNYTAAFFVYNGQVFIRDALIQDGSITNAKIGNYIRSTSFVSGPLGAGWNIDKNGNCEFHGQFYANSGQFAFNGTNNTVVINGNGVTVNLPGGGRVVVGRWS
;
A
#
# COMPACT_ATOMS: atom_id res chain seq x y z
N ASN A 1 18.75 -9.90 43.22
CA ASN A 1 19.11 -10.79 44.36
C ASN A 1 18.68 -12.21 44.04
N THR A 2 19.59 -13.18 44.17
CA THR A 2 19.29 -14.61 44.03
C THR A 2 18.80 -15.17 45.36
N TYR A 3 17.68 -15.87 45.33
CA TYR A 3 17.04 -16.50 46.49
C TYR A 3 16.99 -18.00 46.27
N THR A 4 17.10 -18.75 47.36
CA THR A 4 16.96 -20.21 47.35
C THR A 4 15.76 -20.55 48.21
N ALA A 5 14.72 -21.13 47.58
CA ALA A 5 13.62 -21.73 48.31
C ALA A 5 14.01 -23.17 48.67
N HIS A 6 13.92 -23.49 49.95
CA HIS A 6 14.11 -24.84 50.48
C HIS A 6 12.74 -25.39 50.89
N VAL A 7 12.42 -26.61 50.47
CA VAL A 7 11.15 -27.26 50.76
C VAL A 7 11.41 -28.63 51.36
N ILE A 8 10.84 -28.85 52.54
CA ILE A 8 10.84 -30.12 53.25
C ILE A 8 9.39 -30.43 53.60
N ALA A 9 8.89 -31.58 53.15
CA ALA A 9 7.62 -32.10 53.61
C ALA A 9 7.78 -32.79 54.97
N VAL A 10 6.87 -32.49 55.91
CA VAL A 10 6.81 -33.09 57.25
C VAL A 10 5.50 -33.84 57.40
N ASN A 11 5.55 -35.09 57.85
CA ASN A 11 4.32 -35.87 58.07
C ASN A 11 3.70 -35.57 59.45
N GLN A 12 2.48 -36.07 59.70
CA GLN A 12 1.73 -35.81 60.96
C GLN A 12 2.42 -36.31 62.23
N MET A 13 3.46 -37.15 62.10
CA MET A 13 4.27 -37.68 63.20
C MET A 13 5.63 -36.98 63.34
N GLY A 14 5.90 -35.93 62.53
CA GLY A 14 7.12 -35.13 62.60
C GLY A 14 8.32 -35.66 61.81
N ALA A 15 8.15 -36.67 60.94
CA ALA A 15 9.24 -37.14 60.08
C ALA A 15 9.39 -36.24 58.84
N GLU A 16 10.63 -35.85 58.56
CA GLU A 16 11.01 -34.96 57.46
C GLU A 16 11.48 -35.74 56.23
N SER A 17 11.19 -35.20 55.04
CA SER A 17 11.70 -35.70 53.75
C SER A 17 13.08 -35.12 53.41
N PRO A 18 13.79 -35.68 52.40
CA PRO A 18 14.96 -35.02 51.84
C PRO A 18 14.63 -33.62 51.31
N GLU A 19 15.54 -32.68 51.52
CA GLU A 19 15.37 -31.28 51.11
C GLU A 19 15.38 -31.14 49.58
N GLY A 20 14.31 -30.54 49.05
CA GLY A 20 14.30 -30.02 47.69
C GLY A 20 14.60 -28.53 47.70
N TYR A 21 15.40 -28.04 46.75
CA TYR A 21 15.66 -26.60 46.61
C TYR A 21 15.41 -26.10 45.18
N LEU A 22 15.07 -24.82 45.08
CA LEU A 22 14.94 -24.09 43.82
C LEU A 22 15.59 -22.71 43.97
N GLU A 23 16.50 -22.37 43.05
CA GLU A 23 17.04 -21.02 42.96
C GLU A 23 16.22 -20.16 42.01
N PHE A 24 15.86 -18.96 42.46
CA PHE A 24 15.12 -17.98 41.67
C PHE A 24 15.59 -16.56 42.00
N SER A 25 15.42 -15.63 41.07
CA SER A 25 15.83 -14.24 41.25
C SER A 25 14.60 -13.35 41.34
N ILE A 26 14.57 -12.45 42.33
CA ILE A 26 13.53 -11.42 42.46
C ILE A 26 14.16 -10.09 42.08
N GLU A 27 14.08 -9.77 40.80
CA GLU A 27 14.57 -8.52 40.24
C GLU A 27 13.85 -8.20 38.93
N ALA A 28 13.91 -6.93 38.54
CA ALA A 28 13.47 -6.51 37.23
C ALA A 28 14.29 -7.26 36.16
N PRO A 29 13.66 -7.68 35.06
CA PRO A 29 14.34 -8.45 34.04
C PRO A 29 15.35 -7.58 33.28
N PRO A 30 16.35 -8.17 32.61
CA PRO A 30 17.21 -7.43 31.69
C PRO A 30 16.41 -6.92 30.49
N ALA A 31 16.89 -5.82 29.90
CA ALA A 31 16.32 -5.30 28.66
C ALA A 31 16.50 -6.30 27.51
N PRO A 32 15.65 -6.23 26.46
CA PRO A 32 15.84 -7.07 25.28
C PRO A 32 17.24 -6.85 24.68
N SER A 33 17.87 -7.93 24.24
CA SER A 33 19.23 -7.90 23.69
C SER A 33 19.26 -7.41 22.23
N HIS A 34 18.23 -7.79 21.47
CA HIS A 34 17.94 -7.36 20.12
C HIS A 34 16.48 -7.68 19.80
N VAL A 35 16.02 -7.22 18.64
CA VAL A 35 14.68 -7.48 18.13
C VAL A 35 14.82 -7.92 16.69
N ASP A 36 14.35 -9.12 16.38
CA ASP A 36 14.20 -9.54 14.99
C ASP A 36 13.00 -8.78 14.40
N ILE A 37 13.16 -8.26 13.19
CA ILE A 37 12.11 -7.56 12.46
C ILE A 37 11.77 -8.39 11.24
N GLU A 38 10.55 -8.92 11.22
CA GLU A 38 9.99 -9.59 10.05
C GLU A 38 9.14 -8.60 9.26
N GLN A 39 9.35 -8.54 7.95
CA GLN A 39 8.59 -7.66 7.05
C GLN A 39 7.27 -8.34 6.66
N GLY A 40 6.18 -7.56 6.70
CA GLY A 40 4.87 -7.94 6.19
C GLY A 40 4.31 -6.91 5.22
N PHE A 41 3.16 -7.20 4.62
CA PHE A 41 2.49 -6.26 3.71
C PHE A 41 1.93 -5.07 4.47
N PHE A 42 2.52 -3.89 4.24
CA PHE A 42 2.25 -2.67 5.03
C PHE A 42 2.33 -2.95 6.54
N ALA A 43 3.25 -3.84 6.94
CA ALA A 43 3.33 -4.31 8.30
C ALA A 43 4.76 -4.67 8.69
N VAL A 44 5.05 -4.59 9.98
CA VAL A 44 6.28 -5.15 10.56
C VAL A 44 5.92 -5.95 11.81
N THR A 45 6.58 -7.08 12.00
CA THR A 45 6.47 -7.89 13.20
C THR A 45 7.76 -7.82 14.00
N LEU A 46 7.64 -7.38 15.25
CA LEU A 46 8.73 -7.21 16.20
C LEU A 46 8.80 -8.45 17.09
N ILE A 47 9.96 -9.09 17.11
CA ILE A 47 10.21 -10.31 17.88
C ILE A 47 11.40 -10.06 18.81
N PRO A 48 11.16 -9.54 20.03
CA PRO A 48 12.25 -9.24 20.97
C PRO A 48 12.89 -10.53 21.50
N ARG A 49 14.22 -10.49 21.69
CA ARG A 49 15.02 -11.62 22.16
C ARG A 49 15.80 -11.26 23.42
N LEU A 50 15.83 -12.17 24.38
CA LEU A 50 16.68 -12.07 25.56
C LEU A 50 17.99 -12.82 25.35
N ALA A 51 19.10 -12.29 25.87
CA ALA A 51 20.41 -12.93 25.79
C ALA A 51 20.49 -14.22 26.64
N ALA A 52 19.62 -14.37 27.63
CA ALA A 52 19.54 -15.53 28.51
C ALA A 52 18.08 -15.94 28.76
N ILE A 53 17.86 -17.24 28.98
CA ILE A 53 16.55 -17.76 29.39
C ILE A 53 16.30 -17.32 30.83
N THR A 54 15.18 -16.64 31.07
CA THR A 54 14.78 -16.21 32.41
C THR A 54 13.85 -17.25 33.05
N ASN A 55 14.06 -17.56 34.34
CA ASN A 55 13.30 -18.59 35.06
C ASN A 55 11.87 -18.19 35.44
N VAL A 56 11.42 -17.01 34.99
CA VAL A 56 10.09 -16.44 35.27
C VAL A 56 9.42 -16.07 33.95
N SER A 57 8.09 -16.11 33.92
CA SER A 57 7.29 -15.67 32.76
C SER A 57 7.61 -14.21 32.45
N THR A 58 8.39 -13.97 31.39
CA THR A 58 8.75 -12.65 30.88
C THR A 58 7.90 -12.33 29.66
N GLN A 59 7.39 -11.10 29.61
CA GLN A 59 6.73 -10.53 28.44
C GLN A 59 7.45 -9.26 28.01
N PHE A 60 7.13 -8.76 26.83
CA PHE A 60 7.61 -7.48 26.33
C PHE A 60 6.47 -6.47 26.31
N ASP A 61 6.78 -5.24 26.71
CA ASP A 61 5.88 -4.10 26.69
C ASP A 61 6.28 -3.20 25.51
N PHE A 62 5.36 -3.00 24.58
CA PHE A 62 5.60 -2.36 23.28
C PHE A 62 5.05 -0.94 23.26
N TRP A 63 5.89 0.01 22.86
CA TRP A 63 5.55 1.42 22.71
C TRP A 63 6.05 1.93 21.37
N THR A 64 5.36 2.91 20.78
CA THR A 64 5.75 3.51 19.49
C THR A 64 5.57 5.02 19.50
N SER A 65 6.51 5.76 18.90
CA SER A 65 6.37 7.19 18.64
C SER A 65 6.05 7.49 17.16
N GLY A 66 5.63 6.47 16.42
CA GLY A 66 5.41 6.58 14.98
C GLY A 66 6.72 6.84 14.24
N GLU A 67 6.72 7.80 13.32
CA GLU A 67 7.88 8.11 12.47
C GLU A 67 8.86 9.11 13.11
N THR A 68 8.53 9.63 14.30
CA THR A 68 9.38 10.61 14.98
C THR A 68 10.26 9.93 16.01
N LYS A 69 11.57 9.99 15.80
CA LYS A 69 12.55 9.48 16.77
C LYS A 69 12.52 10.30 18.06
N LEU A 70 12.45 9.64 19.22
CA LEU A 70 12.61 10.28 20.52
C LEU A 70 14.08 10.60 20.82
N PRO A 71 14.37 11.63 21.64
CA PRO A 71 15.75 12.03 21.93
C PRO A 71 16.53 11.02 22.76
N ASN A 72 15.87 10.15 23.54
CA ASN A 72 16.49 9.08 24.33
C ASN A 72 15.44 8.02 24.74
N THR A 73 15.91 6.92 25.33
CA THR A 73 15.08 5.77 25.76
C THR A 73 14.75 5.76 27.26
N SER A 74 14.85 6.90 27.96
CA SER A 74 14.48 6.95 29.38
C SER A 74 12.98 6.73 29.57
N THR A 75 12.59 6.07 30.67
CA THR A 75 11.18 5.77 30.96
C THR A 75 10.29 7.01 30.90
N ALA A 76 10.73 8.12 31.48
CA ALA A 76 9.97 9.38 31.48
C ALA A 76 9.78 9.95 30.07
N THR A 77 10.78 9.82 29.18
CA THR A 77 10.68 10.29 27.80
C THR A 77 9.75 9.40 26.98
N VAL A 78 9.91 8.07 27.05
CA VAL A 78 9.09 7.12 26.29
C VAL A 78 7.64 7.19 26.76
N GLU A 79 7.37 7.06 28.05
CA GLU A 79 5.99 7.04 28.57
C GLU A 79 5.27 8.39 28.40
N GLY A 80 6.02 9.49 28.25
CA GLY A 80 5.46 10.82 28.01
C GLY A 80 5.24 11.19 26.54
N ASN A 81 5.90 10.52 25.59
CA ASN A 81 5.91 10.93 24.17
C ASN A 81 5.62 9.79 23.17
N ALA A 82 5.53 8.54 23.63
CA ALA A 82 5.13 7.39 22.81
C ALA A 82 3.75 6.86 23.25
N SER A 83 3.07 6.20 22.33
CA SER A 83 1.83 5.46 22.60
C SER A 83 2.16 4.04 23.03
N ARG A 84 1.51 3.57 24.10
CA ARG A 84 1.60 2.18 24.55
C ARG A 84 0.65 1.31 23.73
N GLU A 85 1.21 0.32 23.05
CA GLU A 85 0.46 -0.57 22.17
C GLU A 85 -0.05 -1.80 22.93
N GLY A 86 0.79 -2.40 23.77
CA GLY A 86 0.38 -3.54 24.59
C GLY A 86 1.54 -4.39 25.08
N MET A 87 1.19 -5.56 25.63
CA MET A 87 2.15 -6.57 26.10
C MET A 87 1.97 -7.88 25.36
N GLY A 88 3.09 -8.55 25.07
CA GLY A 88 3.11 -9.83 24.37
C GLY A 88 4.51 -10.39 24.21
N THR A 89 4.64 -11.50 23.50
CA THR A 89 5.94 -12.06 23.09
C THR A 89 6.41 -11.51 21.74
N THR A 90 5.48 -11.03 20.92
CA THR A 90 5.70 -10.36 19.63
C THR A 90 4.66 -9.26 19.46
N TRP A 91 4.90 -8.34 18.52
CA TRP A 91 3.92 -7.33 18.14
C TRP A 91 3.93 -7.12 16.64
N THR A 92 2.76 -7.17 16.00
CA THR A 92 2.60 -6.85 14.58
C THR A 92 1.91 -5.51 14.45
N SER A 93 2.60 -4.56 13.82
CA SER A 93 2.04 -3.27 13.44
C SER A 93 1.65 -3.31 11.97
N ASN A 94 0.42 -2.90 11.65
CA ASN A 94 -0.17 -2.94 10.31
C ASN A 94 -0.43 -1.52 9.79
N GLN A 95 -0.83 -1.41 8.51
CA GLN A 95 -1.16 -0.14 7.86
C GLN A 95 0.01 0.87 7.82
N LEU A 96 1.24 0.37 7.78
CA LEU A 96 2.46 1.17 7.71
C LEU A 96 2.74 1.65 6.30
N GLN A 97 3.46 2.76 6.15
CA GLN A 97 3.90 3.27 4.85
C GLN A 97 5.24 2.67 4.44
N VAL A 98 5.34 2.24 3.18
CA VAL A 98 6.56 1.66 2.61
C VAL A 98 7.65 2.71 2.49
N GLY A 99 8.86 2.39 2.94
CA GLY A 99 10.00 3.30 2.92
C GLY A 99 10.07 4.20 4.16
N HIS A 100 9.09 4.14 5.05
CA HIS A 100 9.07 4.89 6.30
C HIS A 100 9.63 4.05 7.46
N THR A 101 10.34 4.72 8.37
CA THR A 101 10.88 4.09 9.58
C THR A 101 10.03 4.47 10.78
N TYR A 102 9.50 3.46 11.46
CA TYR A 102 8.72 3.60 12.68
C TYR A 102 9.59 3.26 13.89
N TYR A 103 9.61 4.15 14.89
CA TYR A 103 10.45 4.01 16.08
C TYR A 103 9.69 3.34 17.20
N TRP A 104 10.15 2.14 17.57
CA TRP A 104 9.60 1.34 18.65
C TRP A 104 10.49 1.39 19.88
N TYR A 105 9.86 1.41 21.05
CA TYR A 105 10.51 1.37 22.35
C TYR A 105 9.98 0.15 23.09
N ILE A 106 10.87 -0.81 23.33
CA ILE A 106 10.49 -2.11 23.88
C ILE A 106 11.26 -2.36 25.16
N ARG A 107 10.57 -2.84 26.19
CA ARG A 107 11.18 -3.26 27.45
C ARG A 107 10.66 -4.63 27.85
N THR A 108 11.46 -5.35 28.62
CA THR A 108 11.05 -6.63 29.22
C THR A 108 10.32 -6.34 30.52
N VAL A 109 9.25 -7.08 30.80
CA VAL A 109 8.48 -7.00 32.04
C VAL A 109 8.27 -8.39 32.62
N ASN A 110 8.34 -8.49 33.94
CA ASN A 110 7.99 -9.69 34.71
C ASN A 110 7.14 -9.28 35.93
N ALA A 111 6.80 -10.24 36.79
CA ALA A 111 6.02 -9.99 38.00
C ALA A 111 6.69 -9.03 39.02
N PHE A 112 7.99 -8.76 38.89
CA PHE A 112 8.81 -8.02 39.85
C PHE A 112 9.26 -6.65 39.34
N GLY A 113 9.07 -6.34 38.06
CA GLY A 113 9.38 -5.03 37.50
C GLY A 113 9.59 -5.03 35.99
N ALA A 114 10.11 -3.90 35.51
CA ALA A 114 10.38 -3.64 34.10
C ALA A 114 11.85 -3.27 33.90
N SER A 115 12.42 -3.68 32.78
CA SER A 115 13.73 -3.21 32.33
C SER A 115 13.67 -1.76 31.84
N GLY A 116 14.83 -1.19 31.51
CA GLY A 116 14.88 -0.01 30.64
C GLY A 116 14.40 -0.31 29.22
N PHE A 117 14.02 0.73 28.47
CA PHE A 117 13.65 0.62 27.06
C PHE A 117 14.88 0.51 26.16
N ILE A 118 14.75 -0.27 25.09
CA ILE A 118 15.60 -0.19 23.91
C ILE A 118 14.86 0.50 22.76
N GLU A 119 15.58 1.20 21.90
CA GLU A 119 15.04 1.77 20.66
C GLU A 119 15.21 0.75 19.52
N VAL A 120 14.15 0.60 18.72
CA VAL A 120 14.10 -0.30 17.57
C VAL A 120 13.56 0.49 16.37
N PRO A 121 14.42 0.98 15.47
CA PRO A 121 13.98 1.57 14.22
C PRO A 121 13.51 0.46 13.27
N ALA A 122 12.21 0.40 13.00
CA ALA A 122 11.60 -0.56 12.09
C ALA A 122 11.27 0.11 10.75
N LEU A 123 12.14 -0.10 9.75
CA LEU A 123 11.84 0.29 8.37
C LEU A 123 10.78 -0.66 7.80
N CYS A 124 9.63 -0.14 7.41
CA CYS A 124 8.69 -0.91 6.59
C CYS A 124 9.25 -0.96 5.17
N SER A 125 9.77 -2.11 4.77
CA SER A 125 10.34 -2.33 3.44
C SER A 125 9.63 -3.48 2.75
N MET A 126 9.29 -3.30 1.48
CA MET A 126 8.71 -4.36 0.66
C MET A 126 9.26 -4.31 -0.76
N ASP A 127 9.27 -5.47 -1.41
CA ASP A 127 9.43 -5.55 -2.84
C ASP A 127 8.13 -5.06 -3.51
N THR A 128 8.25 -4.00 -4.31
CA THR A 128 7.12 -3.42 -5.03
C THR A 128 6.54 -4.38 -6.08
N GLY A 129 7.31 -5.39 -6.51
CA GLY A 129 6.87 -6.39 -7.49
C GLY A 129 5.66 -7.21 -7.05
N GLY A 130 5.59 -7.62 -5.78
CA GLY A 130 4.47 -8.42 -5.25
C GLY A 130 3.30 -7.60 -4.72
N LEU A 131 3.46 -6.27 -4.57
CA LEU A 131 2.43 -5.40 -4.01
C LEU A 131 1.24 -5.23 -4.96
N ILE A 132 1.51 -5.14 -6.27
CA ILE A 132 0.48 -4.93 -7.29
C ILE A 132 -0.53 -6.07 -7.27
N ASP A 133 -0.06 -7.31 -7.27
CA ASP A 133 -0.93 -8.49 -7.30
C ASP A 133 -1.84 -8.57 -6.07
N ILE A 134 -1.36 -8.14 -4.91
CA ILE A 134 -2.13 -8.14 -3.66
C ILE A 134 -3.17 -7.02 -3.65
N ILE A 135 -2.78 -5.82 -4.09
CA ILE A 135 -3.74 -4.72 -4.22
C ILE A 135 -4.81 -5.08 -5.25
N ASP A 136 -4.41 -5.70 -6.37
CA ASP A 136 -5.34 -6.16 -7.39
C ASP A 136 -6.29 -7.23 -6.83
N ASP A 137 -5.80 -8.24 -6.11
CA ASP A 137 -6.65 -9.23 -5.45
C ASP A 137 -7.63 -8.58 -4.46
N GLN A 138 -7.17 -7.64 -3.64
CA GLN A 138 -8.04 -6.89 -2.72
C GLN A 138 -9.12 -6.10 -3.47
N ILE A 139 -8.78 -5.44 -4.58
CA ILE A 139 -9.74 -4.70 -5.41
C ILE A 139 -10.71 -5.68 -6.06
N GLN A 140 -10.23 -6.77 -6.64
CA GLN A 140 -11.07 -7.78 -7.28
C GLN A 140 -12.06 -8.40 -6.29
N ASN A 141 -11.67 -8.57 -5.03
CA ASN A 141 -12.54 -9.11 -3.98
C ASN A 141 -13.54 -8.09 -3.40
N SER A 142 -13.42 -6.79 -3.72
CA SER A 142 -14.39 -5.77 -3.29
C SER A 142 -15.75 -5.90 -4.00
N ASP A 143 -16.82 -5.46 -3.35
CA ASP A 143 -18.14 -5.40 -3.98
C ASP A 143 -18.16 -4.44 -5.17
N ALA A 144 -17.39 -3.34 -5.13
CA ALA A 144 -17.27 -2.42 -6.26
C ALA A 144 -16.84 -3.16 -7.54
N PHE A 145 -15.82 -4.03 -7.44
CA PHE A 145 -15.35 -4.81 -8.58
C PHE A 145 -16.30 -5.95 -8.94
N GLN A 146 -16.80 -6.69 -7.95
CA GLN A 146 -17.70 -7.82 -8.19
C GLN A 146 -19.01 -7.39 -8.89
N ASN A 147 -19.53 -6.21 -8.56
CA ASN A 147 -20.74 -5.66 -9.18
C ASN A 147 -20.53 -5.21 -10.64
N ILE A 148 -19.31 -4.90 -11.07
CA ILE A 148 -19.01 -4.56 -12.48
C ILE A 148 -18.45 -5.72 -13.29
N LYS A 149 -17.92 -6.77 -12.64
CA LYS A 149 -17.27 -7.92 -13.27
C LYS A 149 -18.13 -8.62 -14.33
N ASN A 150 -19.43 -8.74 -14.07
CA ASN A 150 -20.38 -9.40 -14.98
C ASN A 150 -20.86 -8.49 -16.12
N GLY A 151 -20.48 -7.21 -16.08
CA GLY A 151 -20.88 -6.19 -17.06
C GLY A 151 -22.39 -5.92 -17.04
N VAL A 152 -22.93 -5.54 -18.20
CA VAL A 152 -24.35 -5.24 -18.33
C VAL A 152 -25.19 -6.53 -18.39
N ASP A 153 -26.28 -6.54 -17.63
CA ASP A 153 -27.34 -7.54 -17.66
C ASP A 153 -28.48 -7.05 -18.56
N THR A 154 -28.85 -7.87 -19.54
CA THR A 154 -29.86 -7.56 -20.55
C THR A 154 -31.10 -8.44 -20.42
N ASN A 155 -31.15 -9.32 -19.42
CA ASN A 155 -32.30 -10.20 -19.16
C ASN A 155 -33.28 -9.54 -18.19
N LEU A 156 -34.00 -8.51 -18.66
CA LEU A 156 -34.93 -7.75 -17.84
C LEU A 156 -36.06 -8.61 -17.28
N GLU A 157 -36.52 -9.61 -18.03
CA GLU A 157 -37.53 -10.57 -17.58
C GLU A 157 -37.04 -11.36 -16.36
N GLY A 158 -35.83 -11.93 -16.43
CA GLY A 158 -35.25 -12.65 -15.29
C GLY A 158 -35.00 -11.75 -14.08
N ILE A 159 -34.61 -10.48 -14.31
CA ILE A 159 -34.44 -9.49 -13.23
C ILE A 159 -35.79 -9.22 -12.55
N MET A 160 -36.85 -8.98 -13.34
CA MET A 160 -38.19 -8.72 -12.82
C MET A 160 -38.73 -9.92 -12.03
N GLU A 161 -38.59 -11.14 -12.55
CA GLU A 161 -39.01 -12.35 -11.86
C GLU A 161 -38.29 -12.51 -10.51
N ASN A 162 -36.97 -12.35 -10.48
CA ASN A 162 -36.18 -12.41 -9.26
C ASN A 162 -36.56 -11.30 -8.26
N ALA A 163 -36.83 -10.09 -8.74
CA ALA A 163 -37.24 -8.97 -7.90
C ALA A 163 -38.59 -9.25 -7.23
N LEU A 164 -39.58 -9.73 -8.00
CA LEU A 164 -40.91 -10.06 -7.48
C LEU A 164 -40.85 -11.24 -6.50
N ALA A 165 -40.01 -12.25 -6.78
CA ALA A 165 -39.80 -13.38 -5.87
C ALA A 165 -39.20 -12.96 -4.51
N ASN A 166 -38.40 -11.90 -4.48
CA ASN A 166 -37.79 -11.35 -3.27
C ASN A 166 -38.59 -10.21 -2.63
N HIS A 167 -39.91 -10.11 -2.92
CA HIS A 167 -40.81 -9.08 -2.39
C HIS A 167 -40.39 -7.63 -2.74
N GLY A 168 -39.64 -7.45 -3.84
CA GLY A 168 -39.32 -6.14 -4.38
C GLY A 168 -40.50 -5.51 -5.11
N THR A 169 -40.46 -4.20 -5.27
CA THR A 169 -41.37 -3.44 -6.15
C THR A 169 -40.72 -3.25 -7.51
N VAL A 170 -41.49 -3.53 -8.56
CA VAL A 170 -41.04 -3.38 -9.96
C VAL A 170 -41.92 -2.37 -10.68
N GLU A 171 -41.28 -1.37 -11.30
CA GLU A 171 -41.89 -0.44 -12.24
C GLU A 171 -41.27 -0.69 -13.62
N HIS A 172 -42.06 -1.15 -14.58
CA HIS A 172 -41.61 -1.47 -15.93
C HIS A 172 -42.40 -0.68 -16.97
N GLN A 173 -41.69 0.05 -17.82
CA GLN A 173 -42.24 0.74 -18.96
C GLN A 173 -41.52 0.27 -20.22
N TYR A 174 -42.27 -0.12 -21.24
CA TYR A 174 -41.68 -0.51 -22.52
C TYR A 174 -42.54 -0.05 -23.70
N GLN A 175 -41.91 0.02 -24.87
CA GLN A 175 -42.57 0.20 -26.15
C GLN A 175 -41.95 -0.75 -27.18
N GLN A 176 -42.78 -1.34 -28.03
CA GLN A 176 -42.33 -2.27 -29.05
C GLN A 176 -42.96 -1.98 -30.41
N TYR A 177 -42.13 -2.01 -31.46
CA TYR A 177 -42.55 -1.91 -32.85
C TYR A 177 -41.79 -2.95 -33.69
N GLY A 178 -42.46 -4.06 -34.02
CA GLY A 178 -41.81 -5.21 -34.66
C GLY A 178 -40.69 -5.77 -33.79
N GLU A 179 -39.47 -5.79 -34.32
CA GLU A 179 -38.25 -6.25 -33.64
C GLU A 179 -37.53 -5.14 -32.84
N VAL A 180 -38.04 -3.90 -32.87
CA VAL A 180 -37.49 -2.79 -32.08
C VAL A 180 -38.21 -2.75 -30.75
N ARG A 181 -37.46 -2.76 -29.65
CA ARG A 181 -38.02 -2.66 -28.30
C ARG A 181 -37.17 -1.73 -27.44
N ALA A 182 -37.81 -0.91 -26.62
CA ALA A 182 -37.15 -0.06 -25.63
C ALA A 182 -37.83 -0.25 -24.28
N ASP A 183 -37.02 -0.38 -23.23
CA ASP A 183 -37.45 -0.71 -21.88
C ASP A 183 -36.77 0.21 -20.86
N ILE A 184 -37.54 0.61 -19.85
CA ILE A 184 -37.06 1.19 -18.60
C ILE A 184 -37.65 0.34 -17.48
N LEU A 185 -36.79 -0.19 -16.63
CA LEU A 185 -37.16 -1.03 -15.49
C LEU A 185 -36.52 -0.47 -14.22
N VAL A 186 -37.33 -0.21 -13.21
CA VAL A 186 -36.87 0.21 -11.88
C VAL A 186 -37.30 -0.82 -10.87
N VAL A 187 -36.33 -1.33 -10.11
CA VAL A 187 -36.52 -2.30 -9.04
C VAL A 187 -36.16 -1.65 -7.71
N LYS A 188 -37.06 -1.72 -6.75
CA LYS A 188 -36.90 -1.16 -5.40
C LYS A 188 -37.11 -2.27 -4.37
N THR A 189 -36.17 -2.45 -3.47
CA THR A 189 -36.28 -3.41 -2.38
C THR A 189 -35.91 -2.72 -1.07
N THR A 190 -36.77 -2.83 -0.07
CA THR A 190 -36.50 -2.34 1.28
C THR A 190 -36.83 -3.43 2.28
N VAL A 191 -35.88 -3.76 3.14
CA VAL A 191 -36.07 -4.75 4.20
C VAL A 191 -35.70 -4.12 5.53
N ALA A 192 -36.51 -4.37 6.54
CA ALA A 192 -36.24 -4.00 7.92
C ALA A 192 -36.60 -5.18 8.83
N THR A 193 -35.60 -5.81 9.43
CA THR A 193 -35.74 -6.87 10.43
C THR A 193 -35.06 -6.46 11.74
N ALA A 194 -35.03 -7.34 12.74
CA ALA A 194 -34.29 -7.09 13.97
C ALA A 194 -32.77 -7.08 13.75
N GLU A 195 -32.30 -7.76 12.71
CA GLU A 195 -30.90 -7.99 12.40
C GLU A 195 -30.36 -7.09 11.27
N GLN A 196 -31.23 -6.55 10.40
CA GLN A 196 -30.80 -5.86 9.19
C GLN A 196 -31.77 -4.77 8.71
N GLY A 197 -31.20 -3.64 8.27
CA GLY A 197 -31.86 -2.68 7.38
C GLY A 197 -31.20 -2.67 6.01
N LEU A 198 -31.99 -2.85 4.94
CA LEU A 198 -31.55 -2.86 3.55
C LEU A 198 -32.39 -1.90 2.72
N ALA A 199 -31.73 -1.11 1.88
CA ALA A 199 -32.34 -0.35 0.80
C ALA A 199 -31.56 -0.57 -0.50
N ASP A 200 -32.21 -1.21 -1.46
CA ASP A 200 -31.70 -1.50 -2.80
C ASP A 200 -32.54 -0.78 -3.85
N LEU A 201 -31.85 -0.11 -4.78
CA LEU A 201 -32.46 0.53 -5.95
C LEU A 201 -31.65 0.16 -7.19
N SER A 202 -32.29 -0.52 -8.13
CA SER A 202 -31.71 -0.84 -9.43
C SER A 202 -32.53 -0.22 -10.56
N THR A 203 -31.86 0.43 -11.50
CA THR A 203 -32.46 1.01 -12.70
C THR A 203 -31.80 0.41 -13.94
N TYR A 204 -32.62 -0.03 -14.87
CA TYR A 204 -32.21 -0.63 -16.14
C TYR A 204 -32.84 0.18 -17.27
N VAL A 205 -32.02 0.61 -18.21
CA VAL A 205 -32.45 1.28 -19.44
C VAL A 205 -31.91 0.46 -20.60
N GLN A 206 -32.80 -0.07 -21.43
CA GLN A 206 -32.44 -0.96 -22.54
C GLN A 206 -33.11 -0.53 -23.83
N ALA A 207 -32.40 -0.65 -24.95
CA ALA A 207 -32.95 -0.57 -26.29
C ALA A 207 -32.38 -1.72 -27.13
N GLN A 208 -33.23 -2.37 -27.91
CA GLN A 208 -32.84 -3.50 -28.76
C GLN A 208 -33.49 -3.45 -30.14
N ILE A 209 -32.80 -4.02 -31.13
CA ILE A 209 -33.26 -4.19 -32.50
C ILE A 209 -32.79 -5.52 -33.09
N GLY A 210 -33.59 -6.03 -34.02
CA GLY A 210 -33.33 -7.25 -34.78
C GLY A 210 -33.87 -8.50 -34.11
N PRO A 211 -33.78 -9.66 -34.78
CA PRO A 211 -34.30 -10.91 -34.25
C PRO A 211 -33.69 -11.20 -32.88
N ASP A 212 -34.54 -11.51 -31.91
CA ASP A 212 -34.16 -11.85 -30.53
C ASP A 212 -33.20 -10.84 -29.86
N GLY A 213 -33.26 -9.55 -30.25
CA GLY A 213 -32.37 -8.54 -29.69
C GLY A 213 -30.91 -8.70 -30.13
N SER A 214 -30.68 -9.12 -31.38
CA SER A 214 -29.34 -9.27 -31.98
C SER A 214 -28.40 -8.06 -31.79
N LEU A 215 -28.97 -6.86 -31.60
CA LEU A 215 -28.27 -5.69 -31.12
C LEU A 215 -29.03 -5.09 -29.93
N THR A 216 -28.36 -5.02 -28.79
CA THR A 216 -28.90 -4.45 -27.54
C THR A 216 -27.92 -3.41 -26.99
N SER A 217 -28.44 -2.28 -26.56
CA SER A 217 -27.73 -1.27 -25.77
C SER A 217 -28.38 -1.19 -24.40
N ALA A 218 -27.59 -1.23 -23.34
CA ALA A 218 -28.11 -1.24 -21.98
C ALA A 218 -27.27 -0.40 -21.01
N VAL A 219 -27.95 0.17 -20.02
CA VAL A 219 -27.40 0.91 -18.89
C VAL A 219 -28.05 0.38 -17.61
N ASN A 220 -27.23 -0.14 -16.70
CA ASN A 220 -27.65 -0.71 -15.44
C ASN A 220 -27.01 0.09 -14.31
N GLN A 221 -27.84 0.71 -13.47
CA GLN A 221 -27.40 1.43 -12.28
C GLN A 221 -27.92 0.69 -11.05
N LYS A 222 -27.05 0.44 -10.08
CA LYS A 222 -27.41 -0.20 -8.80
C LYS A 222 -26.88 0.61 -7.63
N MET A 223 -27.75 0.83 -6.65
CA MET A 223 -27.45 1.47 -5.38
C MET A 223 -27.89 0.54 -4.25
N THR A 224 -27.01 0.35 -3.28
CA THR A 224 -27.26 -0.52 -2.12
C THR A 224 -26.78 0.17 -0.86
N ALA A 225 -27.64 0.22 0.15
CA ALA A 225 -27.30 0.62 1.51
C ALA A 225 -27.76 -0.46 2.49
N VAL A 226 -26.85 -0.93 3.34
CA VAL A 226 -27.10 -1.98 4.33
C VAL A 226 -26.56 -1.54 5.69
N VAL A 227 -27.32 -1.83 6.73
CA VAL A 227 -26.85 -1.80 8.12
C VAL A 227 -27.26 -3.09 8.80
N ASN A 228 -26.35 -3.69 9.55
CA ASN A 228 -26.60 -4.91 10.31
C ASN A 228 -26.52 -4.64 11.81
N SER A 229 -27.21 -5.47 12.60
CA SER A 229 -27.26 -5.34 14.06
C SER A 229 -25.92 -5.61 14.77
N ASP A 230 -24.96 -6.22 14.08
CA ASP A 230 -23.60 -6.44 14.57
C ASP A 230 -22.71 -5.17 14.53
N GLY A 231 -23.27 -4.04 14.08
CA GLY A 231 -22.58 -2.76 13.97
C GLY A 231 -21.87 -2.55 12.62
N THR A 232 -21.97 -3.50 11.69
CA THR A 232 -21.44 -3.36 10.34
C THR A 232 -22.43 -2.65 9.41
N ALA A 233 -21.91 -1.97 8.41
CA ALA A 233 -22.68 -1.31 7.37
C ALA A 233 -22.01 -1.48 6.00
N LYS A 234 -22.76 -1.25 4.93
CA LYS A 234 -22.24 -1.22 3.56
C LYS A 234 -22.98 -0.16 2.78
N ALA A 235 -22.24 0.54 1.93
CA ALA A 235 -22.81 1.40 0.90
C ALA A 235 -22.13 1.10 -0.43
N SER A 236 -22.88 1.00 -1.52
CA SER A 236 -22.29 0.82 -2.84
C SER A 236 -23.13 1.47 -3.95
N TYR A 237 -22.43 1.92 -4.98
CA TYR A 237 -22.99 2.47 -6.21
C TYR A 237 -22.26 1.85 -7.39
N THR A 238 -23.00 1.33 -8.36
CA THR A 238 -22.46 0.73 -9.57
C THR A 238 -23.20 1.22 -10.80
N LEU A 239 -22.46 1.50 -11.87
CA LEU A 239 -22.95 1.81 -13.19
C LEU A 239 -22.26 0.89 -14.20
N ASN A 240 -23.01 -0.01 -14.82
CA ASN A 240 -22.57 -0.83 -15.95
C ASN A 240 -23.26 -0.34 -17.22
N MET A 241 -22.50 -0.15 -18.27
CA MET A 241 -23.02 0.20 -19.59
C MET A 241 -22.46 -0.79 -20.59
N GLY A 242 -23.26 -1.18 -21.57
CA GLY A 242 -22.75 -2.07 -22.59
C GLY A 242 -23.61 -2.19 -23.83
N ILE A 243 -22.95 -2.69 -24.87
CA ILE A 243 -23.58 -3.09 -26.13
C ILE A 243 -23.43 -4.60 -26.25
N VAL A 244 -24.52 -5.29 -26.54
CA VAL A 244 -24.52 -6.69 -26.96
C VAL A 244 -24.79 -6.72 -28.45
N ARG A 245 -23.85 -7.24 -29.23
CA ARG A 245 -23.99 -7.36 -30.68
C ARG A 245 -23.68 -8.78 -31.11
N ASN A 246 -24.67 -9.47 -31.67
CA ASN A 246 -24.59 -10.87 -32.11
C ASN A 246 -24.03 -11.78 -31.00
N GLY A 247 -24.49 -11.58 -29.76
CA GLY A 247 -24.07 -12.33 -28.58
C GLY A 247 -22.73 -11.89 -27.96
N VAL A 248 -21.97 -10.98 -28.59
CA VAL A 248 -20.73 -10.43 -28.02
C VAL A 248 -21.05 -9.22 -27.17
N LYS A 249 -20.61 -9.22 -25.91
CA LYS A 249 -20.76 -8.09 -24.98
C LYS A 249 -19.55 -7.17 -25.02
N TYR A 250 -19.81 -5.87 -25.11
CA TYR A 250 -18.84 -4.79 -24.95
C TYR A 250 -19.29 -3.96 -23.75
N ASN A 251 -18.48 -3.88 -22.69
CA ASN A 251 -18.89 -3.26 -21.43
C ASN A 251 -17.91 -2.17 -21.00
N THR A 252 -18.45 -1.20 -20.27
CA THR A 252 -17.69 -0.32 -19.40
C THR A 252 -18.39 -0.26 -18.05
N GLY A 253 -17.60 -0.17 -16.98
CA GLY A 253 -18.10 -0.24 -15.62
C GLY A 253 -17.47 0.81 -14.71
N PHE A 254 -18.28 1.33 -13.80
CA PHE A 254 -17.84 2.17 -12.70
C PHE A 254 -18.48 1.66 -11.42
N GLY A 255 -17.67 1.38 -10.41
CA GLY A 255 -18.12 0.89 -9.12
C GLY A 255 -17.48 1.66 -7.98
N MET A 256 -18.25 1.96 -6.95
CA MET A 256 -17.74 2.41 -5.67
C MET A 256 -18.43 1.67 -4.53
N SER A 257 -17.69 1.36 -3.47
CA SER A 257 -18.21 0.72 -2.28
C SER A 257 -17.46 1.14 -1.03
N ILE A 258 -18.13 1.03 0.11
CA ILE A 258 -17.57 1.10 1.45
C ILE A 258 -18.04 -0.15 2.17
N GLU A 259 -17.07 -0.93 2.66
CA GLU A 259 -17.28 -2.28 3.21
C GLU A 259 -16.47 -2.46 4.50
N PRO A 260 -16.90 -3.33 5.43
CA PRO A 260 -16.09 -3.69 6.59
C PRO A 260 -14.76 -4.33 6.17
N ASP A 261 -13.66 -3.89 6.78
CA ASP A 261 -12.32 -4.46 6.62
C ASP A 261 -11.68 -4.62 8.01
N GLY A 262 -11.77 -5.84 8.55
CA GLY A 262 -11.40 -6.14 9.93
C GLY A 262 -12.23 -5.31 10.94
N SER A 263 -11.57 -4.45 11.70
CA SER A 263 -12.20 -3.55 12.68
C SER A 263 -12.50 -2.14 12.12
N SER A 264 -12.27 -1.92 10.83
CA SER A 264 -12.44 -0.63 10.15
C SER A 264 -13.33 -0.78 8.91
N TYR A 265 -13.38 0.27 8.10
CA TYR A 265 -14.04 0.28 6.80
C TYR A 265 -13.02 0.60 5.71
N LYS A 266 -13.17 -0.06 4.57
CA LYS A 266 -12.40 0.19 3.36
C LYS A 266 -13.31 0.74 2.27
N SER A 267 -12.90 1.85 1.68
CA SER A 267 -13.54 2.40 0.49
C SER A 267 -12.79 1.94 -0.76
N THR A 268 -13.54 1.51 -1.77
CA THR A 268 -12.99 1.08 -3.06
C THR A 268 -13.71 1.81 -4.18
N VAL A 269 -12.96 2.29 -5.17
CA VAL A 269 -13.49 2.87 -6.41
C VAL A 269 -12.78 2.21 -7.59
N VAL A 270 -13.55 1.73 -8.56
CA VAL A 270 -13.04 1.00 -9.72
C VAL A 270 -13.64 1.56 -11.01
N PHE A 271 -12.80 1.68 -12.03
CA PHE A 271 -13.19 1.91 -13.41
C PHE A 271 -12.72 0.71 -14.25
N ALA A 272 -13.63 0.05 -14.95
CA ALA A 272 -13.33 -1.01 -15.91
C ALA A 272 -13.67 -0.52 -17.31
N ALA A 273 -12.65 -0.21 -18.11
CA ALA A 273 -12.81 0.30 -19.47
C ALA A 273 -11.55 0.02 -20.31
N ASP A 274 -11.71 -0.07 -21.63
CA ASP A 274 -10.58 -0.17 -22.57
C ASP A 274 -9.76 1.14 -22.63
N GLN A 275 -10.42 2.27 -22.41
CA GLN A 275 -9.84 3.61 -22.39
C GLN A 275 -10.44 4.41 -21.24
N PHE A 276 -9.59 5.07 -20.45
CA PHE A 276 -10.00 5.96 -19.36
C PHE A 276 -9.25 7.28 -19.49
N GLY A 277 -9.91 8.42 -19.24
CA GLY A 277 -9.26 9.72 -19.38
C GLY A 277 -9.84 10.79 -18.45
N ILE A 278 -8.94 11.59 -17.87
CA ILE A 278 -9.24 12.79 -17.09
C ILE A 278 -8.80 13.99 -17.93
N TYR A 279 -9.74 14.90 -18.18
CA TYR A 279 -9.56 16.08 -19.03
C TYR A 279 -9.73 17.37 -18.22
N SER A 280 -8.97 18.39 -18.58
CA SER A 280 -9.16 19.77 -18.12
C SER A 280 -9.79 20.64 -19.21
N GLY A 281 -10.37 21.76 -18.80
CA GLY A 281 -11.15 22.65 -19.67
C GLY A 281 -12.66 22.38 -19.54
N SER A 282 -13.46 23.44 -19.66
CA SER A 282 -14.92 23.39 -19.57
C SER A 282 -15.61 23.69 -20.90
N ASP A 283 -14.88 24.21 -21.89
CA ASP A 283 -15.44 24.62 -23.16
C ASP A 283 -15.58 23.41 -24.10
N PRO A 284 -16.79 23.13 -24.61
CA PRO A 284 -17.01 22.07 -25.58
C PRO A 284 -16.06 22.19 -26.77
N GLY A 285 -15.28 21.14 -27.04
CA GLY A 285 -14.30 21.09 -28.13
C GLY A 285 -12.87 21.50 -27.74
N ASN A 286 -12.64 22.07 -26.55
CA ASN A 286 -11.33 22.54 -26.08
C ASN A 286 -10.86 21.79 -24.82
N TYR A 287 -11.10 20.48 -24.75
CA TYR A 287 -10.64 19.64 -23.65
C TYR A 287 -9.18 19.25 -23.82
N THR A 288 -8.41 19.28 -22.73
CA THR A 288 -7.01 18.82 -22.71
C THR A 288 -6.86 17.60 -21.81
N ALA A 289 -6.38 16.48 -22.36
CA ALA A 289 -6.12 15.28 -21.57
C ALA A 289 -4.95 15.51 -20.59
N ALA A 290 -5.20 15.31 -19.31
CA ALA A 290 -4.21 15.39 -18.22
C ALA A 290 -3.65 14.00 -17.88
N PHE A 291 -4.52 13.00 -17.81
CA PHE A 291 -4.20 11.61 -17.47
C PHE A 291 -5.07 10.67 -18.30
N PHE A 292 -4.51 9.62 -18.89
CA PHE A 292 -5.31 8.59 -19.54
C PHE A 292 -4.67 7.21 -19.50
N VAL A 293 -5.51 6.18 -19.54
CA VAL A 293 -5.13 4.77 -19.62
C VAL A 293 -5.53 4.24 -20.99
N TYR A 294 -4.60 3.56 -21.65
CA TYR A 294 -4.84 2.89 -22.93
C TYR A 294 -3.95 1.66 -23.04
N ASN A 295 -4.52 0.51 -23.43
CA ASN A 295 -3.78 -0.74 -23.62
C ASN A 295 -2.91 -1.13 -22.41
N GLY A 296 -3.47 -0.98 -21.19
CA GLY A 296 -2.79 -1.27 -19.93
C GLY A 296 -1.67 -0.30 -19.54
N GLN A 297 -1.50 0.82 -20.27
CA GLN A 297 -0.48 1.82 -20.01
C GLN A 297 -1.09 3.14 -19.58
N VAL A 298 -0.43 3.82 -18.65
CA VAL A 298 -0.76 5.17 -18.20
C VAL A 298 0.05 6.18 -19.01
N PHE A 299 -0.63 7.21 -19.50
CA PHE A 299 -0.04 8.34 -20.20
C PHE A 299 -0.35 9.63 -19.42
N ILE A 300 0.70 10.38 -19.14
CA ILE A 300 0.62 11.66 -18.43
C ILE A 300 1.37 12.68 -19.26
N ARG A 301 0.71 13.80 -19.57
CA ARG A 301 1.29 14.85 -20.42
C ARG A 301 2.34 15.68 -19.69
N ASP A 302 2.03 16.06 -18.46
CA ASP A 302 2.90 16.81 -17.56
C ASP A 302 2.55 16.45 -16.11
N ALA A 303 3.55 16.43 -15.23
CA ALA A 303 3.39 16.04 -13.83
C ALA A 303 4.32 16.87 -12.92
N LEU A 304 3.74 17.50 -11.90
CA LEU A 304 4.47 18.12 -10.81
C LEU A 304 4.45 17.16 -9.62
N ILE A 305 5.60 16.59 -9.28
CA ILE A 305 5.77 15.62 -8.20
C ILE A 305 6.67 16.24 -7.15
N GLN A 306 6.16 16.42 -5.93
CA GLN A 306 6.95 16.96 -4.82
C GLN A 306 8.04 15.97 -4.40
N ASP A 307 7.64 14.72 -4.13
CA ASP A 307 8.52 13.63 -3.72
C ASP A 307 8.16 12.37 -4.53
N GLY A 308 9.14 11.78 -5.21
CA GLY A 308 8.95 10.64 -6.09
C GLY A 308 9.92 9.51 -5.79
N SER A 309 9.40 8.29 -5.65
CA SER A 309 10.19 7.06 -5.58
C SER A 309 9.96 6.24 -6.85
N ILE A 310 11.03 5.89 -7.55
CA ILE A 310 10.97 5.14 -8.81
C ILE A 310 12.00 4.02 -8.74
N THR A 311 11.54 2.77 -8.70
CA THR A 311 12.44 1.59 -8.68
C THR A 311 13.27 1.51 -9.97
N ASN A 312 12.64 1.74 -11.13
CA ASN A 312 13.31 1.75 -12.43
C ASN A 312 12.66 2.80 -13.35
N ALA A 313 13.48 3.63 -14.01
CA ALA A 313 13.02 4.64 -14.96
C ALA A 313 13.65 4.43 -16.34
N LYS A 314 12.82 4.32 -17.38
CA LYS A 314 13.28 4.39 -18.78
C LYS A 314 13.19 5.84 -19.26
N ILE A 315 14.34 6.48 -19.43
CA ILE A 315 14.43 7.90 -19.79
C ILE A 315 14.64 8.04 -21.30
N GLY A 316 13.66 8.65 -21.97
CA GLY A 316 13.71 8.85 -23.42
C GLY A 316 14.63 9.98 -23.88
N ASN A 317 14.91 10.97 -23.03
CA ASN A 317 15.70 12.16 -23.37
C ASN A 317 16.77 12.48 -22.32
N TYR A 318 16.38 12.97 -21.16
CA TYR A 318 17.31 13.34 -20.08
C TYR A 318 16.61 13.37 -18.72
N ILE A 319 17.40 13.30 -17.65
CA ILE A 319 17.05 13.82 -16.32
C ILE A 319 17.98 15.00 -16.04
N ARG A 320 17.44 16.15 -15.62
CA ARG A 320 18.24 17.36 -15.39
C ARG A 320 17.61 18.29 -14.37
N SER A 321 18.43 19.15 -13.79
CA SER A 321 17.95 20.29 -13.01
C SER A 321 17.21 21.30 -13.89
N THR A 322 16.23 22.00 -13.33
CA THR A 322 15.49 23.08 -14.01
C THR A 322 16.38 24.27 -14.40
N SER A 323 17.50 24.47 -13.70
CA SER A 323 18.48 25.53 -13.95
C SER A 323 19.60 25.14 -14.93
N PHE A 324 19.48 24.00 -15.61
CA PHE A 324 20.56 23.48 -16.46
C PHE A 324 20.85 24.40 -17.66
N VAL A 325 22.11 24.80 -17.80
CA VAL A 325 22.67 25.50 -18.97
C VAL A 325 23.92 24.74 -19.37
N SER A 326 24.01 24.28 -20.62
CA SER A 326 25.13 23.44 -21.07
C SER A 326 26.39 24.24 -21.40
N GLY A 327 27.55 23.59 -21.28
CA GLY A 327 28.84 24.07 -21.75
C GLY A 327 29.78 24.54 -20.64
N PRO A 328 31.02 24.98 -20.96
CA PRO A 328 32.06 25.23 -19.96
C PRO A 328 31.74 26.30 -18.89
N LEU A 329 30.81 27.21 -19.19
CA LEU A 329 30.30 28.24 -18.26
C LEU A 329 28.85 27.97 -17.84
N GLY A 330 28.44 26.70 -17.93
CA GLY A 330 27.10 26.22 -17.64
C GLY A 330 26.74 26.22 -16.16
N ALA A 331 25.51 25.81 -15.88
CA ALA A 331 24.94 25.71 -14.54
C ALA A 331 24.06 24.46 -14.42
N GLY A 332 23.81 24.01 -13.19
CA GLY A 332 22.95 22.85 -12.93
C GLY A 332 23.58 21.51 -13.30
N TRP A 333 22.76 20.49 -13.55
CA TRP A 333 23.20 19.16 -13.95
C TRP A 333 22.25 18.52 -14.97
N ASN A 334 22.78 17.60 -15.77
CA ASN A 334 22.07 16.85 -16.80
C ASN A 334 22.67 15.45 -17.00
N ILE A 335 21.82 14.44 -17.14
CA ILE A 335 22.14 13.08 -17.56
C ILE A 335 21.28 12.78 -18.79
N ASP A 336 21.91 12.68 -19.97
CA ASP A 336 21.19 12.42 -21.22
C ASP A 336 21.07 10.92 -21.56
N LYS A 337 20.19 10.60 -22.51
CA LYS A 337 19.96 9.23 -23.02
C LYS A 337 21.17 8.63 -23.75
N ASN A 338 22.11 9.47 -24.21
CA ASN A 338 23.29 9.05 -24.97
C ASN A 338 24.46 8.71 -24.04
N GLY A 339 24.29 8.88 -22.72
CA GLY A 339 25.29 8.58 -21.69
C GLY A 339 26.22 9.74 -21.37
N ASN A 340 25.97 10.96 -21.90
CA ASN A 340 26.73 12.13 -21.48
C ASN A 340 26.11 12.71 -20.21
N CYS A 341 26.97 13.00 -19.23
CA CYS A 341 26.56 13.66 -18.00
C CYS A 341 27.34 14.97 -17.83
N GLU A 342 26.64 16.05 -17.50
CA GLU A 342 27.22 17.36 -17.22
C GLU A 342 26.77 17.80 -15.82
N PHE A 343 27.71 18.06 -14.91
CA PHE A 343 27.44 18.48 -13.54
C PHE A 343 28.25 19.76 -13.23
N HIS A 344 27.57 20.89 -13.11
CA HIS A 344 28.16 22.18 -12.75
C HIS A 344 28.06 22.40 -11.24
N GLY A 345 28.98 21.77 -10.50
CA GLY A 345 29.01 21.80 -9.05
C GLY A 345 30.13 20.94 -8.47
N GLN A 346 29.99 20.56 -7.20
CA GLN A 346 30.92 19.66 -6.53
C GLN A 346 30.36 18.24 -6.51
N PHE A 347 31.21 17.25 -6.77
CA PHE A 347 30.91 15.84 -6.63
C PHE A 347 31.61 15.29 -5.37
N TYR A 348 30.84 14.80 -4.40
CA TYR A 348 31.34 14.23 -3.14
C TYR A 348 31.13 12.71 -3.12
N ALA A 349 32.19 11.95 -2.83
CA ALA A 349 32.12 10.49 -2.70
C ALA A 349 33.02 10.00 -1.56
N ASN A 350 32.52 9.04 -0.76
CA ASN A 350 33.27 8.41 0.34
C ASN A 350 34.39 7.48 -0.19
N SER A 351 34.18 6.90 -1.37
CA SER A 351 35.14 6.13 -2.17
C SER A 351 34.67 6.13 -3.64
N GLY A 352 35.57 5.91 -4.60
CA GLY A 352 35.18 5.87 -6.01
C GLY A 352 36.31 5.41 -6.93
N GLN A 353 35.95 4.67 -7.98
CA GLN A 353 36.85 4.27 -9.06
C GLN A 353 36.36 4.93 -10.37
N PHE A 354 37.04 6.00 -10.79
CA PHE A 354 36.75 6.66 -12.07
C PHE A 354 37.64 6.09 -13.17
N ALA A 355 37.02 5.45 -14.16
CA ALA A 355 37.71 4.84 -15.29
C ALA A 355 37.51 5.68 -16.57
N PHE A 356 38.57 6.31 -17.06
CA PHE A 356 38.57 7.11 -18.28
C PHE A 356 39.08 6.26 -19.46
N ASN A 357 38.33 5.21 -19.82
CA ASN A 357 38.77 4.17 -20.75
C ASN A 357 38.27 4.44 -22.18
N GLY A 358 39.11 5.05 -23.02
CA GLY A 358 38.92 5.19 -24.47
C GLY A 358 40.22 4.93 -25.23
N THR A 359 40.14 4.58 -26.52
CA THR A 359 41.31 4.29 -27.37
C THR A 359 42.31 5.47 -27.31
N ASN A 360 43.48 5.26 -26.68
CA ASN A 360 44.59 6.20 -26.36
C ASN A 360 44.76 6.74 -24.92
N ASN A 361 44.28 6.05 -23.88
CA ASN A 361 44.80 6.12 -22.49
C ASN A 361 45.00 7.52 -21.84
N THR A 362 44.14 8.49 -22.14
CA THR A 362 44.22 9.87 -21.65
C THR A 362 43.50 10.09 -20.31
N VAL A 363 44.25 10.37 -19.24
CA VAL A 363 43.73 11.02 -18.00
C VAL A 363 43.61 12.55 -18.27
N VAL A 364 43.35 13.44 -17.30
CA VAL A 364 43.41 14.93 -17.30
C VAL A 364 42.11 15.51 -16.72
N ILE A 365 42.23 16.54 -15.88
CA ILE A 365 41.26 17.04 -14.90
C ILE A 365 41.76 18.46 -14.60
N ASN A 366 40.91 19.44 -14.90
CA ASN A 366 41.07 20.88 -14.66
C ASN A 366 41.97 21.68 -15.63
N GLY A 367 41.79 23.01 -15.58
CA GLY A 367 42.42 24.00 -16.46
C GLY A 367 43.90 24.29 -16.19
N ASN A 368 44.48 23.59 -15.24
CA ASN A 368 45.90 23.63 -14.89
C ASN A 368 46.55 22.24 -14.98
N GLY A 369 45.76 21.19 -15.23
CA GLY A 369 46.20 19.87 -15.60
C GLY A 369 45.78 18.79 -14.62
N VAL A 370 45.36 17.66 -15.16
CA VAL A 370 45.80 16.34 -14.69
C VAL A 370 46.49 15.70 -15.88
N THR A 371 47.12 14.54 -15.72
CA THR A 371 47.90 13.95 -16.81
C THR A 371 47.79 12.44 -16.79
N VAL A 372 48.17 11.88 -17.96
CA VAL A 372 47.74 10.72 -18.83
C VAL A 372 48.79 9.63 -19.24
N ASN A 373 48.65 8.27 -19.10
CA ASN A 373 49.75 7.18 -18.99
C ASN A 373 49.13 5.79 -19.15
N LEU A 374 49.81 4.68 -19.46
CA LEU A 374 51.05 4.20 -20.14
C LEU A 374 51.06 2.68 -19.85
N PRO A 375 51.39 1.78 -20.78
CA PRO A 375 52.65 1.01 -20.60
C PRO A 375 53.43 0.89 -21.93
N GLY A 376 54.58 1.59 -21.97
CA GLY A 376 55.49 1.74 -23.13
C GLY A 376 56.50 2.90 -22.97
N GLY A 377 56.18 3.91 -22.14
CA GLY A 377 57.10 4.91 -21.54
C GLY A 377 56.65 6.40 -21.65
N GLY A 378 56.29 7.07 -20.53
CA GLY A 378 55.89 8.51 -20.36
C GLY A 378 54.44 8.97 -19.91
N ARG A 379 54.27 9.42 -18.64
CA ARG A 379 53.33 10.44 -18.01
C ARG A 379 53.64 10.51 -16.56
N VAL A 380 53.47 11.73 -16.10
CA VAL A 380 52.81 12.20 -14.87
C VAL A 380 52.44 13.66 -15.19
N VAL A 381 51.54 14.27 -14.41
CA VAL A 381 51.53 15.67 -13.97
C VAL A 381 50.11 16.14 -13.66
N VAL A 382 50.00 16.83 -12.55
CA VAL A 382 48.76 17.40 -12.07
C VAL A 382 49.09 18.86 -11.72
N GLY A 383 48.40 19.81 -12.34
CA GLY A 383 48.46 21.25 -12.04
C GLY A 383 49.59 22.07 -12.69
N ARG A 384 49.42 23.40 -12.68
CA ARG A 384 50.39 24.39 -13.22
C ARG A 384 51.68 24.32 -12.41
N TRP A 385 52.83 24.36 -13.10
CA TRP A 385 54.06 24.91 -12.53
C TRP A 385 54.47 26.13 -13.36
N SER A 386 54.74 27.23 -12.67
CA SER A 386 55.40 28.41 -13.24
C SER A 386 56.91 28.20 -13.26
#